data_AF-A0A7J4XYE1-F1
#
_entry.id   AF-A0A7J4XYE1-F1
#
_cell.length_a   1.000
_cell.length_b   1.000
_cell.length_c   1.000
_cell.angle_alpha   90.00
_cell.angle_beta   90.00
_cell.angle_gamma   90.00
#
_symmetry.space_group_name_H-M   'P 1'
#
loop_
_entity.id
_entity.type
_entity.pdbx_description
1 polymer ?
#
loop_
_entity_poly.entity_id
_entity_poly.type
_entity_poly.pdbx_seq_one_letter_code
_entity_poly.pdbx_strand_id
1 'polypeptide(L)'
;MSKEIIHSPYIRCDSVLSQICFDQIVFKCCYHILLILNEYGNNIRRCIEHYENLPFDVPQNWAWTTLGNIGKWQSGSTPNRLNKNYYGGNIPWLKTGDLNDKYVTYIPEYITEKALDETSVKLNPKGSVLIAMYGATIGKVGILTFPATTNQACCACYVFDEIERMYLFYFLLSHREKFLRQGGGGAQPNISKEKIVNTHIPIPPLAEQKRILQKIEALFVAIDKIAEEL
;
A
#
# COMPACT_ATOMS: atom_id res chain seq x y z
N MET A 1 -27.71 19.83 -7.76
CA MET A 1 -26.43 19.36 -8.31
C MET A 1 -25.73 18.49 -7.28
N SER A 2 -26.18 17.24 -7.16
CA SER A 2 -25.55 16.20 -6.35
C SER A 2 -24.46 15.56 -7.20
N LYS A 3 -23.19 15.69 -6.80
CA LYS A 3 -22.12 14.86 -7.34
C LYS A 3 -22.32 13.45 -6.78
N GLU A 4 -22.76 12.53 -7.62
CA GLU A 4 -22.69 11.11 -7.35
C GLU A 4 -21.23 10.75 -7.04
N ILE A 5 -21.00 10.33 -5.80
CA ILE A 5 -19.75 9.69 -5.41
C ILE A 5 -19.84 8.28 -6.01
N ILE A 6 -19.12 8.05 -7.10
CA ILE A 6 -18.93 6.71 -7.65
C ILE A 6 -18.12 5.92 -6.61
N HIS A 7 -18.81 5.18 -5.75
CA HIS A 7 -18.19 4.14 -4.95
C HIS A 7 -17.76 3.02 -5.91
N SER A 8 -16.45 2.91 -6.18
CA SER A 8 -15.93 1.69 -6.83
C SER A 8 -16.12 0.52 -5.84
N PRO A 9 -16.92 -0.50 -6.18
CA PRO A 9 -17.26 -1.59 -5.27
C PRO A 9 -16.13 -2.62 -5.09
N TYR A 10 -15.04 -2.51 -5.86
CA TYR A 10 -14.01 -3.53 -5.96
C TYR A 10 -12.93 -3.38 -4.89
N ILE A 11 -13.25 -3.71 -3.64
CA ILE A 11 -12.29 -4.40 -2.75
C ILE A 11 -13.05 -5.35 -1.79
N ARG A 12 -13.59 -6.45 -2.32
CA ARG A 12 -14.03 -7.60 -1.52
C ARG A 12 -13.24 -8.84 -1.96
N CYS A 13 -12.10 -9.06 -1.33
CA CYS A 13 -11.33 -10.30 -1.48
C CYS A 13 -11.72 -11.23 -0.33
N ASP A 14 -12.88 -11.89 -0.45
CA ASP A 14 -13.45 -12.71 0.64
C ASP A 14 -13.37 -14.23 0.36
N SER A 15 -12.78 -14.68 -0.76
CA SER A 15 -12.60 -16.11 -1.05
C SER A 15 -11.12 -16.54 -1.07
N VAL A 16 -10.81 -17.70 -0.50
CA VAL A 16 -9.45 -18.29 -0.49
C VAL A 16 -8.92 -18.51 -1.92
N LEU A 17 -9.81 -18.79 -2.87
CA LEU A 17 -9.50 -18.87 -4.31
C LEU A 17 -9.15 -17.50 -4.90
N SER A 18 -9.83 -16.42 -4.48
CA SER A 18 -9.51 -15.04 -4.90
C SER A 18 -8.15 -14.58 -4.39
N GLN A 19 -7.72 -14.96 -3.18
CA GLN A 19 -6.41 -14.60 -2.62
C GLN A 19 -5.24 -15.33 -3.34
N ILE A 20 -5.41 -16.61 -3.69
CA ILE A 20 -4.41 -17.39 -4.44
C ILE A 20 -4.31 -16.90 -5.89
N CYS A 21 -5.46 -16.57 -6.51
CA CYS A 21 -5.47 -15.89 -7.80
C CYS A 21 -4.91 -14.48 -7.71
N PHE A 22 -5.14 -13.75 -6.61
CA PHE A 22 -4.61 -12.41 -6.37
C PHE A 22 -3.08 -12.41 -6.31
N ASP A 23 -2.48 -13.32 -5.55
CA ASP A 23 -1.02 -13.41 -5.47
C ASP A 23 -0.42 -13.88 -6.81
N GLN A 24 -1.06 -14.81 -7.53
CA GLN A 24 -0.59 -15.17 -8.87
C GLN A 24 -0.86 -14.10 -9.93
N ILE A 25 -1.94 -13.34 -9.87
CA ILE A 25 -2.32 -12.33 -10.86
C ILE A 25 -1.66 -11.01 -10.56
N VAL A 26 -1.38 -10.63 -9.32
CA VAL A 26 -0.61 -9.43 -9.01
C VAL A 26 0.89 -9.69 -9.19
N PHE A 27 1.38 -10.89 -8.86
CA PHE A 27 2.75 -11.28 -9.17
C PHE A 27 2.93 -11.55 -10.68
N LYS A 28 1.98 -12.21 -11.37
CA LYS A 28 1.99 -12.36 -12.84
C LYS A 28 1.52 -11.13 -13.59
N CYS A 29 0.82 -10.16 -13.01
CA CYS A 29 0.53 -8.85 -13.64
C CYS A 29 1.68 -7.90 -13.39
N CYS A 30 2.46 -8.01 -12.31
CA CYS A 30 3.77 -7.36 -12.25
C CYS A 30 4.73 -8.04 -13.23
N TYR A 31 4.71 -9.39 -13.34
CA TYR A 31 5.48 -10.14 -14.33
C TYR A 31 4.95 -9.97 -15.78
N HIS A 32 3.66 -9.68 -15.99
CA HIS A 32 3.05 -9.36 -17.29
C HIS A 32 3.17 -7.88 -17.60
N ILE A 33 3.19 -6.99 -16.60
CA ILE A 33 3.66 -5.63 -16.76
C ILE A 33 5.06 -5.72 -17.32
N LEU A 34 5.96 -6.51 -16.70
CA LEU A 34 7.29 -6.89 -17.20
C LEU A 34 7.31 -7.55 -18.59
N LEU A 35 6.43 -8.51 -18.90
CA LEU A 35 6.38 -9.19 -20.21
C LEU A 35 5.82 -8.28 -21.32
N ILE A 36 4.90 -7.36 -21.01
CA ILE A 36 4.45 -6.31 -21.94
C ILE A 36 5.61 -5.35 -22.28
N LEU A 37 6.62 -5.20 -21.40
CA LEU A 37 7.83 -4.41 -21.68
C LEU A 37 8.81 -5.15 -22.63
N ASN A 38 8.75 -6.49 -22.68
CA ASN A 38 9.59 -7.30 -23.55
C ASN A 38 9.10 -7.35 -25.01
N GLU A 39 7.85 -7.00 -25.29
CA GLU A 39 7.34 -6.94 -26.68
C GLU A 39 7.77 -5.68 -27.44
N TYR A 40 8.33 -4.66 -26.77
CA TYR A 40 8.79 -3.40 -27.37
C TYR A 40 10.30 -3.18 -27.26
N GLY A 41 11.08 -4.26 -27.38
CA GLY A 41 12.54 -4.19 -27.42
C GLY A 41 13.06 -3.63 -28.74
N ASN A 42 13.17 -2.29 -28.87
CA ASN A 42 14.18 -1.65 -29.70
C ASN A 42 14.45 -0.20 -29.28
N ASN A 43 15.73 0.07 -28.99
CA ASN A 43 16.41 1.33 -28.67
C ASN A 43 16.33 1.85 -27.21
N ILE A 44 17.34 1.45 -26.44
CA ILE A 44 17.56 1.78 -25.03
C ILE A 44 18.54 2.98 -24.95
N ARG A 45 18.10 4.11 -24.37
CA ARG A 45 19.00 5.15 -23.81
C ARG A 45 18.62 5.41 -22.34
N ARG A 46 19.63 5.26 -21.48
CA ARG A 46 19.59 5.29 -20.01
C ARG A 46 19.27 6.70 -19.47
N CYS A 47 18.16 6.84 -18.74
CA CYS A 47 18.06 7.80 -17.64
C CYS A 47 18.23 6.99 -16.33
N ILE A 48 19.47 6.65 -16.00
CA ILE A 48 19.82 5.91 -14.79
C ILE A 48 20.53 6.87 -13.84
N GLU A 49 19.81 7.36 -12.83
CA GLU A 49 20.48 7.80 -11.61
C GLU A 49 20.80 6.55 -10.76
N HIS A 50 22.05 6.12 -10.82
CA HIS A 50 22.89 5.56 -9.74
C HIS A 50 22.39 4.37 -8.87
N TYR A 51 21.35 3.64 -9.25
CA TYR A 51 20.96 2.42 -8.52
C TYR A 51 21.74 1.18 -9.01
N GLU A 52 22.75 0.77 -8.27
CA GLU A 52 23.43 -0.52 -8.46
C GLU A 52 22.49 -1.65 -8.00
N ASN A 53 22.19 -2.61 -8.89
CA ASN A 53 21.29 -3.76 -8.68
C ASN A 53 19.77 -3.48 -8.82
N LEU A 54 19.34 -3.02 -9.99
CA LEU A 54 17.92 -2.95 -10.34
C LEU A 54 17.34 -4.37 -10.54
N PRO A 55 16.07 -4.61 -10.14
CA PRO A 55 15.45 -5.93 -10.29
C PRO A 55 15.27 -6.39 -11.75
N PHE A 56 15.10 -5.45 -12.69
CA PHE A 56 14.90 -5.69 -14.12
C PHE A 56 14.95 -4.38 -14.95
N ASP A 57 15.06 -4.52 -16.28
CA ASP A 57 14.99 -3.40 -17.23
C ASP A 57 13.55 -2.94 -17.45
N VAL A 58 13.35 -1.62 -17.46
CA VAL A 58 12.04 -0.97 -17.70
C VAL A 58 12.03 -0.24 -19.05
N PRO A 59 10.85 0.03 -19.64
CA PRO A 59 10.75 0.84 -20.85
C PRO A 59 11.41 2.20 -20.69
N GLN A 60 11.84 2.77 -21.82
CA GLN A 60 12.60 4.01 -21.84
C GLN A 60 11.88 5.19 -21.15
N ASN A 61 10.55 5.20 -21.14
CA ASN A 61 9.74 6.25 -20.53
C ASN A 61 9.40 5.99 -19.05
N TRP A 62 9.94 4.93 -18.43
CA TRP A 62 9.77 4.61 -17.02
C TRP A 62 11.04 4.98 -16.25
N ALA A 63 10.89 5.35 -14.98
CA ALA A 63 12.00 5.66 -14.10
C ALA A 63 12.03 4.71 -12.90
N TRP A 64 13.23 4.30 -12.49
CA TRP A 64 13.40 3.66 -11.18
C TRP A 64 13.64 4.71 -10.11
N THR A 65 13.01 4.52 -8.95
CA THR A 65 13.21 5.35 -7.77
C THR A 65 12.92 4.51 -6.51
N THR A 66 12.85 5.15 -5.35
CA THR A 66 12.48 4.51 -4.08
C THR A 66 11.11 4.98 -3.59
N LEU A 67 10.46 4.17 -2.74
CA LEU A 67 9.21 4.58 -2.10
C LEU A 67 9.33 5.90 -1.34
N GLY A 68 10.49 6.19 -0.73
CA GLY A 68 10.77 7.43 -0.03
C GLY A 68 10.79 8.68 -0.92
N ASN A 69 11.08 8.51 -2.22
CA ASN A 69 11.11 9.61 -3.17
C ASN A 69 9.73 9.92 -3.77
N ILE A 70 8.81 8.96 -3.79
CA ILE A 70 7.46 9.14 -4.38
C ILE A 70 6.40 9.58 -3.37
N GLY A 71 6.81 9.84 -2.13
CA GLY A 71 5.85 10.25 -1.10
C GLY A 71 6.46 10.50 0.26
N LYS A 72 5.65 11.11 1.13
CA LYS A 72 6.04 11.32 2.54
C LYS A 72 5.49 10.20 3.40
N TRP A 73 6.41 9.58 4.15
CA TRP A 73 6.13 8.40 4.97
C TRP A 73 6.29 8.68 6.45
N GLN A 74 5.37 8.19 7.26
CA GLN A 74 5.46 8.27 8.72
C GLN A 74 4.98 6.99 9.40
N SER A 75 5.64 6.63 10.50
CA SER A 75 5.13 5.62 11.41
C SER A 75 4.24 6.28 12.46
N GLY A 76 3.25 5.54 12.96
CA GLY A 76 2.42 6.00 14.06
C GLY A 76 3.09 5.94 15.42
N SER A 77 2.30 6.07 16.48
CA SER A 77 2.75 5.93 17.86
C SER A 77 1.66 5.31 18.73
N THR A 78 2.07 4.69 19.83
CA THR A 78 1.15 4.21 20.87
C THR A 78 1.27 5.12 22.09
N PRO A 79 0.22 5.87 22.45
CA PRO A 79 0.18 6.58 23.72
C PRO A 79 0.45 5.63 24.89
N ASN A 80 0.85 6.14 26.06
CA ASN A 80 1.04 5.27 27.22
C ASN A 80 -0.28 4.60 27.62
N ARG A 81 -0.38 3.28 27.45
CA ARG A 81 -1.57 2.46 27.78
C ARG A 81 -2.00 2.56 29.25
N LEU A 82 -1.09 2.92 30.16
CA LEU A 82 -1.41 3.14 31.57
C LEU A 82 -2.15 4.47 31.81
N ASN A 83 -2.00 5.45 30.92
CA ASN A 83 -2.73 6.71 31.00
C ASN A 83 -4.07 6.58 30.26
N LYS A 84 -5.11 6.22 31.02
CA LYS A 84 -6.47 6.04 30.48
C LYS A 84 -7.05 7.30 29.83
N ASN A 85 -6.57 8.50 30.19
CA ASN A 85 -7.04 9.76 29.60
C ASN A 85 -6.67 9.93 28.11
N TYR A 86 -5.78 9.08 27.58
CA TYR A 86 -5.42 9.08 26.17
C TYR A 86 -6.37 8.28 25.27
N TYR A 87 -7.30 7.50 25.84
CA TYR A 87 -8.14 6.56 25.10
C TYR A 87 -9.63 6.84 25.28
N GLY A 88 -10.45 6.37 24.33
CA GLY A 88 -11.92 6.51 24.40
C GLY A 88 -12.43 7.88 23.98
N GLY A 89 -11.65 8.64 23.20
CA GLY A 89 -12.08 9.88 22.57
C GLY A 89 -12.79 9.66 21.24
N ASN A 90 -12.61 10.60 20.32
CA ASN A 90 -13.27 10.67 19.02
C ASN A 90 -12.28 10.59 17.83
N ILE A 91 -10.97 10.48 18.07
CA ILE A 91 -9.96 10.41 17.00
C ILE A 91 -9.66 8.93 16.72
N PRO A 92 -9.95 8.41 15.50
CA PRO A 92 -9.68 7.02 15.18
C PRO A 92 -8.20 6.66 15.32
N TRP A 93 -7.90 5.53 15.96
CA TRP A 93 -6.54 5.05 16.16
C TRP A 93 -6.40 3.61 15.69
N LEU A 94 -5.85 3.46 14.48
CA LEU A 94 -5.72 2.22 13.75
C LEU A 94 -4.52 1.40 14.23
N LYS A 95 -4.72 0.09 14.40
CA LYS A 95 -3.67 -0.90 14.60
C LYS A 95 -3.51 -1.75 13.35
N THR A 96 -2.38 -2.44 13.23
CA THR A 96 -2.10 -3.29 12.06
C THR A 96 -3.13 -4.39 11.80
N GLY A 97 -3.79 -4.89 12.85
CA GLY A 97 -4.87 -5.88 12.73
C GLY A 97 -6.13 -5.36 12.03
N ASP A 98 -6.30 -4.03 11.96
CA ASP A 98 -7.45 -3.41 11.29
C ASP A 98 -7.22 -3.29 9.77
N LEU A 99 -5.97 -3.48 9.29
CA LEU A 99 -5.64 -3.53 7.87
C LEU A 99 -6.02 -4.89 7.29
N ASN A 100 -6.71 -4.88 6.15
CA ASN A 100 -7.27 -6.06 5.49
C ASN A 100 -7.27 -5.91 3.96
N ASP A 101 -6.21 -5.30 3.42
CA ASP A 101 -5.96 -5.16 1.99
C ASP A 101 -7.09 -4.47 1.24
N LYS A 102 -7.64 -3.43 1.87
CA LYS A 102 -8.77 -2.68 1.36
C LYS A 102 -8.88 -1.27 1.89
N TYR A 103 -9.90 -0.56 1.42
CA TYR A 103 -10.33 0.69 2.00
C TYR A 103 -10.70 0.48 3.47
N VAL A 104 -10.05 1.25 4.34
CA VAL A 104 -10.36 1.27 5.76
C VAL A 104 -11.58 2.15 5.95
N THR A 105 -12.73 1.51 6.18
CA THR A 105 -14.04 2.14 6.39
C THR A 105 -14.48 2.14 7.84
N TYR A 106 -13.76 1.44 8.72
CA TYR A 106 -14.05 1.35 10.15
C TYR A 106 -12.75 1.10 10.94
N ILE A 107 -12.65 1.73 12.11
CA ILE A 107 -11.58 1.51 13.10
C ILE A 107 -12.25 1.34 14.47
N PRO A 108 -11.88 0.31 15.25
CA PRO A 108 -12.56 -0.01 16.51
C PRO A 108 -12.08 0.82 17.71
N GLU A 109 -10.85 1.33 17.70
CA GLU A 109 -10.26 2.08 18.81
C GLU A 109 -10.10 3.56 18.49
N TYR A 110 -10.24 4.39 19.52
CA TYR A 110 -10.16 5.84 19.45
C TYR A 110 -9.27 6.39 20.56
N ILE A 111 -8.56 7.48 20.27
CA ILE A 111 -7.80 8.26 21.22
C ILE A 111 -8.44 9.64 21.43
N THR A 112 -8.01 10.33 22.48
CA THR A 112 -8.47 11.69 22.80
C THR A 112 -7.61 12.75 22.11
N GLU A 113 -8.13 13.98 21.98
CA GLU A 113 -7.33 15.16 21.54
C GLU A 113 -6.09 15.34 22.42
N LYS A 114 -6.22 15.12 23.73
CA LYS A 114 -5.10 15.14 24.67
C LYS A 114 -3.97 14.18 24.27
N ALA A 115 -4.31 12.99 23.75
CA ALA A 115 -3.29 12.06 23.27
C ALA A 115 -2.61 12.56 21.99
N LEU A 116 -3.34 13.24 21.11
CA LEU A 116 -2.79 13.84 19.90
C LEU A 116 -1.84 15.00 20.24
N ASP A 117 -2.18 15.80 21.25
CA ASP A 117 -1.41 16.98 21.66
C ASP A 117 -0.16 16.62 22.51
N GLU A 118 -0.29 15.65 23.42
CA GLU A 118 0.76 15.34 24.41
C GLU A 118 1.68 14.18 24.00
N THR A 119 1.47 13.55 22.84
CA THR A 119 2.26 12.40 22.40
C THR A 119 2.76 12.54 20.96
N SER A 120 3.58 11.59 20.51
CA SER A 120 4.08 11.57 19.12
C SER A 120 3.10 10.95 18.11
N VAL A 121 1.84 10.72 18.49
CA VAL A 121 0.82 10.28 17.54
C VAL A 121 0.62 11.36 16.49
N LYS A 122 0.42 10.94 15.23
CA LYS A 122 0.21 11.86 14.11
C LYS A 122 -1.06 11.49 13.36
N LEU A 123 -1.79 12.52 12.94
CA LEU A 123 -2.97 12.37 12.10
C LEU A 123 -2.53 12.11 10.65
N ASN A 124 -3.09 11.07 10.05
CA ASN A 124 -2.96 10.80 8.62
C ASN A 124 -4.22 11.27 7.90
N PRO A 125 -4.10 12.01 6.78
CA PRO A 125 -5.25 12.46 6.01
C PRO A 125 -5.98 11.30 5.33
N LYS A 126 -7.25 11.53 4.97
CA LYS A 126 -8.02 10.66 4.07
C LYS A 126 -7.21 10.41 2.79
N GLY A 127 -7.21 9.17 2.33
CA GLY A 127 -6.47 8.73 1.14
C GLY A 127 -5.01 8.35 1.43
N SER A 128 -4.53 8.40 2.67
CA SER A 128 -3.22 7.84 3.00
C SER A 128 -3.21 6.33 2.74
N VAL A 129 -2.11 5.82 2.16
CA VAL A 129 -1.87 4.39 1.97
C VAL A 129 -1.07 3.88 3.17
N LEU A 130 -1.60 2.88 3.84
CA LEU A 130 -1.05 2.28 5.05
C LEU A 130 -0.45 0.91 4.74
N ILE A 131 0.65 0.56 5.41
CA ILE A 131 1.24 -0.77 5.40
C ILE A 131 1.58 -1.20 6.84
N ALA A 132 1.18 -2.42 7.21
CA ALA A 132 1.53 -3.04 8.47
C ALA A 132 2.98 -3.52 8.46
N MET A 133 3.71 -3.19 9.54
CA MET A 133 5.13 -3.45 9.66
C MET A 133 5.47 -4.67 10.51
N TYR A 134 4.61 -5.07 11.46
CA TYR A 134 4.97 -6.04 12.51
C TYR A 134 4.04 -7.27 12.54
N GLY A 135 4.59 -8.39 13.02
CA GLY A 135 3.85 -9.62 13.35
C GLY A 135 3.19 -10.32 12.16
N ALA A 136 2.13 -11.08 12.43
CA ALA A 136 1.36 -11.81 11.40
C ALA A 136 0.70 -10.91 10.34
N THR A 137 0.71 -9.60 10.56
CA THR A 137 0.11 -8.60 9.66
C THR A 137 1.11 -7.94 8.71
N ILE A 138 2.40 -8.30 8.73
CA ILE A 138 3.41 -7.69 7.83
C ILE A 138 2.91 -7.65 6.38
N GLY A 139 2.99 -6.47 5.77
CA GLY A 139 2.63 -6.28 4.37
C GLY A 139 1.14 -6.31 4.08
N LYS A 140 0.26 -6.34 5.11
CA LYS A 140 -1.13 -5.95 4.92
C LYS A 140 -1.21 -4.46 4.62
N VAL A 141 -2.03 -4.09 3.66
CA VAL A 141 -2.15 -2.72 3.14
C VAL A 141 -3.56 -2.19 3.40
N GLY A 142 -3.73 -0.88 3.43
CA GLY A 142 -5.06 -0.27 3.43
C GLY A 142 -5.07 1.18 2.98
N ILE A 143 -6.24 1.70 2.61
CA ILE A 143 -6.40 3.10 2.22
C ILE A 143 -7.42 3.75 3.14
N LEU A 144 -7.03 4.83 3.82
CA LEU A 144 -7.92 5.55 4.71
C LEU A 144 -9.07 6.22 3.95
N THR A 145 -10.32 5.96 4.35
CA THR A 145 -11.51 6.67 3.81
C THR A 145 -11.89 7.92 4.61
N PHE A 146 -11.26 8.13 5.77
CA PHE A 146 -11.37 9.28 6.65
C PHE A 146 -10.03 9.50 7.39
N PRO A 147 -9.73 10.69 7.94
CA PRO A 147 -8.51 10.94 8.70
C PRO A 147 -8.42 10.01 9.93
N ALA A 148 -7.23 9.46 10.17
CA ALA A 148 -7.01 8.56 11.30
C ALA A 148 -5.55 8.62 11.78
N THR A 149 -5.36 8.34 13.05
CA THR A 149 -4.04 8.10 13.65
C THR A 149 -3.72 6.61 13.60
N THR A 150 -2.46 6.23 13.79
CA THR A 150 -2.04 4.82 13.77
C THR A 150 -1.11 4.50 14.92
N ASN A 151 -1.03 3.22 15.29
CA ASN A 151 0.02 2.74 16.20
C ASN A 151 1.40 2.72 15.51
N GLN A 152 2.46 2.46 16.28
CA GLN A 152 3.85 2.43 15.80
C GLN A 152 4.14 1.29 14.81
N ALA A 153 3.25 0.30 14.73
CA ALA A 153 3.41 -0.84 13.84
C ALA A 153 2.82 -0.59 12.44
N CYS A 154 2.23 0.58 12.18
CA CYS A 154 1.78 0.99 10.86
C CYS A 154 2.68 2.09 10.28
N CYS A 155 2.95 2.01 8.99
CA CYS A 155 3.57 3.08 8.22
C CYS A 155 2.55 3.64 7.22
N ALA A 156 2.47 4.97 7.10
CA ALA A 156 1.54 5.69 6.25
C ALA A 156 2.29 6.53 5.22
N CYS A 157 1.99 6.34 3.95
CA CYS A 157 2.28 7.30 2.88
C CYS A 157 1.10 8.26 2.74
N TYR A 158 1.33 9.54 3.02
CA TYR A 158 0.25 10.56 3.11
C TYR A 158 0.39 11.72 2.11
N VAL A 159 1.51 11.79 1.41
CA VAL A 159 1.74 12.67 0.25
C VAL A 159 2.25 11.80 -0.88
N PHE A 160 1.81 12.08 -2.10
CA PHE A 160 2.13 11.32 -3.30
C PHE A 160 2.77 12.27 -4.32
N ASP A 161 3.88 11.85 -4.91
CA ASP A 161 4.57 12.57 -5.96
C ASP A 161 4.72 11.68 -7.19
N GLU A 162 4.24 12.16 -8.33
CA GLU A 162 4.20 11.45 -9.62
C GLU A 162 3.65 10.00 -9.60
N ILE A 163 2.82 9.68 -8.61
CA ILE A 163 2.27 8.32 -8.41
C ILE A 163 0.78 8.33 -8.10
N GLU A 164 0.05 7.45 -8.79
CA GLU A 164 -1.35 7.16 -8.49
C GLU A 164 -1.47 6.34 -7.20
N ARG A 165 -2.39 6.73 -6.31
CA ARG A 165 -2.58 6.09 -5.01
C ARG A 165 -2.82 4.57 -5.12
N MET A 166 -3.68 4.17 -6.06
CA MET A 166 -3.99 2.76 -6.28
C MET A 166 -2.81 2.00 -6.88
N TYR A 167 -1.96 2.68 -7.66
CA TYR A 167 -0.73 2.08 -8.16
C TYR A 167 0.21 1.73 -7.00
N LEU A 168 0.43 2.67 -6.07
CA LEU A 168 1.18 2.41 -4.84
C LEU A 168 0.57 1.28 -4.02
N PHE A 169 -0.76 1.28 -3.86
CA PHE A 169 -1.47 0.24 -3.12
C PHE A 169 -1.20 -1.16 -3.68
N TYR A 170 -1.40 -1.36 -4.99
CA TYR A 170 -1.16 -2.65 -5.64
C TYR A 170 0.32 -3.03 -5.66
N PHE A 171 1.22 -2.04 -5.78
CA PHE A 171 2.66 -2.28 -5.69
C PHE A 171 3.06 -2.81 -4.31
N LEU A 172 2.60 -2.16 -3.22
CA LEU A 172 2.90 -2.62 -1.85
C LEU A 172 2.34 -4.02 -1.60
N LEU A 173 1.14 -4.26 -2.12
CA LEU A 173 0.45 -5.53 -1.99
C LEU A 173 1.19 -6.65 -2.73
N SER A 174 1.73 -6.37 -3.93
CA SER A 174 2.59 -7.30 -4.69
C SER A 174 3.94 -7.57 -4.00
N HIS A 175 4.42 -6.63 -3.19
CA HIS A 175 5.71 -6.70 -2.50
C HIS A 175 5.62 -7.35 -1.11
N ARG A 176 4.44 -7.78 -0.66
CA ARG A 176 4.24 -8.40 0.66
C ARG A 176 5.23 -9.51 0.95
N GLU A 177 5.37 -10.49 0.05
CA GLU A 177 6.27 -11.62 0.23
C GLU A 177 7.73 -11.20 0.39
N LYS A 178 8.13 -10.14 -0.31
CA LYS A 178 9.47 -9.55 -0.16
C LYS A 178 9.62 -8.90 1.21
N PHE A 179 8.61 -8.17 1.69
CA PHE A 179 8.63 -7.57 3.02
C PHE A 179 8.64 -8.63 4.13
N LEU A 180 7.92 -9.74 3.97
CA LEU A 180 7.95 -10.88 4.88
C LEU A 180 9.35 -11.49 4.97
N ARG A 181 10.01 -11.74 3.82
CA ARG A 181 11.40 -12.26 3.77
C ARG A 181 12.43 -11.28 4.33
N GLN A 182 12.18 -9.98 4.20
CA GLN A 182 13.02 -8.93 4.81
C GLN A 182 12.75 -8.73 6.30
N GLY A 183 11.67 -9.35 6.81
CA GLY A 183 11.32 -9.35 8.21
C GLY A 183 12.44 -9.95 9.05
N GLY A 184 12.93 -9.20 10.03
CA GLY A 184 13.95 -9.64 10.97
C GLY A 184 13.39 -9.77 12.38
N GLY A 185 14.09 -10.52 13.24
CA GLY A 185 13.72 -10.75 14.64
C GLY A 185 13.18 -12.16 14.89
N GLY A 186 13.50 -12.73 16.05
CA GLY A 186 13.19 -14.12 16.42
C GLY A 186 11.69 -14.43 16.45
N ALA A 187 11.03 -14.29 17.61
CA ALA A 187 9.65 -14.74 17.79
C ALA A 187 8.57 -13.88 17.08
N GLN A 188 8.86 -12.61 16.75
CA GLN A 188 7.94 -11.73 16.04
C GLN A 188 8.66 -10.99 14.91
N PRO A 189 8.41 -11.36 13.64
CA PRO A 189 9.03 -10.69 12.51
C PRO A 189 8.57 -9.23 12.44
N ASN A 190 9.48 -8.34 12.03
CA ASN A 190 9.18 -6.94 11.75
C ASN A 190 10.00 -6.41 10.55
N ILE A 191 9.41 -5.47 9.82
CA ILE A 191 10.09 -4.63 8.84
C ILE A 191 10.11 -3.18 9.32
N SER A 192 11.24 -2.49 9.16
CA SER A 192 11.35 -1.08 9.54
C SER A 192 10.75 -0.16 8.47
N LYS A 193 10.32 1.05 8.88
CA LYS A 193 9.97 2.13 7.93
C LYS A 193 11.09 2.38 6.93
N GLU A 194 12.34 2.37 7.39
CA GLU A 194 13.53 2.56 6.56
C GLU A 194 13.62 1.55 5.41
N LYS A 195 13.41 0.26 5.70
CA LYS A 195 13.38 -0.78 4.66
C LYS A 195 12.24 -0.55 3.65
N ILE A 196 11.07 -0.09 4.13
CA ILE A 196 9.95 0.24 3.25
C ILE A 196 10.33 1.41 2.33
N VAL A 197 10.77 2.55 2.87
CA VAL A 197 11.07 3.73 2.04
C VAL A 197 12.24 3.52 1.08
N ASN A 198 13.18 2.62 1.40
CA ASN A 198 14.29 2.25 0.52
C ASN A 198 13.92 1.16 -0.51
N THR A 199 12.66 0.72 -0.57
CA THR A 199 12.22 -0.24 -1.57
C THR A 199 12.15 0.42 -2.94
N HIS A 200 12.85 -0.17 -3.92
CA HIS A 200 12.84 0.27 -5.30
C HIS A 200 11.48 0.02 -5.95
N ILE A 201 10.97 1.03 -6.65
CA ILE A 201 9.71 0.99 -7.40
C ILE A 201 9.95 1.54 -8.82
N PRO A 202 9.42 0.88 -9.86
CA PRO A 202 9.39 1.46 -11.20
C PRO A 202 8.20 2.41 -11.32
N ILE A 203 8.41 3.59 -11.88
CA ILE A 203 7.41 4.64 -12.05
C ILE A 203 7.17 4.86 -13.55
N PRO A 204 6.06 4.35 -14.10
CA PRO A 204 5.59 4.72 -15.43
C PRO A 204 5.09 6.18 -15.46
N PRO A 205 4.94 6.79 -16.65
CA PRO A 205 4.17 8.02 -16.80
C PRO A 205 2.75 7.86 -16.27
N LEU A 206 2.13 8.93 -15.75
CA LEU A 206 0.80 8.87 -15.13
C LEU A 206 -0.29 8.26 -16.04
N ALA A 207 -0.24 8.52 -17.35
CA ALA A 207 -1.17 7.92 -18.31
C ALA A 207 -1.03 6.39 -18.35
N GLU A 208 0.20 5.90 -18.25
CA GLU A 208 0.51 4.48 -18.23
C GLU A 208 0.15 3.83 -16.89
N GLN A 209 0.36 4.52 -15.77
CA GLN A 209 -0.15 4.07 -14.46
C GLN A 209 -1.68 3.87 -14.51
N LYS A 210 -2.42 4.82 -15.09
CA LYS A 210 -3.88 4.71 -15.26
C LYS A 210 -4.28 3.54 -16.16
N ARG A 211 -3.57 3.34 -17.28
CA ARG A 211 -3.80 2.20 -18.19
C ARG A 211 -3.59 0.86 -17.48
N ILE A 212 -2.53 0.75 -16.68
CA ILE A 212 -2.24 -0.44 -15.86
C ILE A 212 -3.38 -0.67 -14.86
N LEU A 213 -3.81 0.36 -14.14
CA LEU A 213 -4.90 0.27 -13.17
C LEU A 213 -6.21 -0.20 -13.81
N GLN A 214 -6.58 0.36 -14.96
CA GLN A 214 -7.76 -0.08 -15.71
C GLN A 214 -7.69 -1.57 -16.09
N LYS A 215 -6.49 -2.05 -16.47
CA LYS A 215 -6.31 -3.48 -16.80
C LYS A 215 -6.46 -4.35 -15.56
N ILE A 216 -5.91 -3.94 -14.42
CA ILE A 216 -6.06 -4.64 -13.13
C ILE A 216 -7.54 -4.72 -12.74
N GLU A 217 -8.27 -3.61 -12.82
CA GLU A 217 -9.71 -3.56 -12.53
C GLU A 217 -10.50 -4.50 -13.45
N ALA A 218 -10.24 -4.47 -14.76
CA ALA A 218 -10.90 -5.36 -15.71
C ALA A 218 -10.64 -6.85 -15.42
N LEU A 219 -9.44 -7.20 -14.91
CA LEU A 219 -9.12 -8.57 -14.50
C LEU A 219 -9.87 -8.98 -13.23
N PHE A 220 -9.97 -8.10 -12.22
CA PHE A 220 -10.77 -8.41 -11.03
C PHE A 220 -12.25 -8.61 -11.36
N VAL A 221 -12.82 -7.77 -12.22
CA VAL A 221 -14.19 -7.95 -12.71
C VAL A 221 -14.38 -9.32 -13.37
N ALA A 222 -13.41 -9.78 -14.15
CA ALA A 222 -13.48 -11.09 -14.81
C ALA A 222 -13.38 -12.25 -13.79
N ILE A 223 -12.50 -12.13 -12.79
CA ILE A 223 -12.35 -13.14 -11.72
C ILE A 223 -13.64 -13.25 -10.90
N ASP A 224 -14.26 -12.13 -10.54
CA ASP A 224 -15.47 -12.11 -9.73
C ASP A 224 -16.63 -12.80 -10.46
N LYS A 225 -16.79 -12.55 -11.77
CA LYS A 225 -17.78 -13.26 -12.60
C LYS A 225 -17.57 -14.77 -12.60
N ILE A 226 -16.32 -15.22 -12.77
CA ILE A 226 -15.99 -16.65 -12.73
C ILE A 226 -16.31 -17.24 -11.35
N ALA A 227 -16.04 -16.50 -10.27
CA ALA A 227 -16.32 -16.95 -8.91
C ALA A 227 -17.82 -17.03 -8.59
N GLU A 228 -18.66 -16.20 -9.23
CA GLU A 228 -20.13 -16.25 -9.10
C GLU A 228 -20.76 -17.41 -9.89
N GLU A 229 -20.09 -17.88 -10.95
CA GLU A 229 -20.54 -18.98 -11.81
C GLU A 229 -20.14 -20.38 -11.29
N LEU A 230 -19.32 -20.46 -10.24
CA LEU A 230 -18.84 -21.69 -9.59
C LEU A 230 -19.61 -22.01 -8.30
#